data_AF-A0AAV6G0F9-F1
#
_entry.id   AF-A0AAV6G0F9-F1
#
_cell.length_a   1.000
_cell.length_b   1.000
_cell.length_c   1.000
_cell.angle_alpha   90.00
_cell.angle_beta   90.00
_cell.angle_gamma   90.00
#
_symmetry.space_group_name_H-M   'P 1'
#
loop_
_entity.id
_entity.type
_entity.pdbx_description
1 polymer ?
#
loop_
_entity_poly.entity_id
_entity_poly.type
_entity_poly.pdbx_seq_one_letter_code
_entity_poly.pdbx_strand_id
1 'polypeptide(L)'
;MRLSDLFHTHSQTKLIGHNRLMASQTMTMRVILCDGDIRKLMLASRPSSVDDLITCLKITLSLQYNFTLQFRDPEFDNELCNLTDVSELPDKPTVKIIPVLELVEIASENLDDSVSTADTVLLSTSSQQMRKPWPDEFSLPKFSVDVEFRLRQGNLSYLKDGTYLTVSKELKHDILHKIAETLYARFKAYPQKKDLRAVAKALIAAHPCLQETASPTGYDGWIQSLVDKMGNYRSKMRALGHEDVKVNSGKRGRHSVGGEPPNKSIKKPKKGEVNFLPNFPGGHDAHEALKRPDNYWWMR
;
A
#
# COMPACT_ATOMS: atom_id res chain seq x y z
N MET A 1 84.13 -50.13 -34.55
CA MET A 1 83.76 -51.51 -34.94
C MET A 1 82.28 -51.67 -34.62
N ARG A 2 81.41 -51.65 -35.64
CA ARG A 2 80.70 -52.82 -36.23
C ARG A 2 79.81 -53.53 -35.20
N LEU A 3 78.48 -53.42 -35.35
CA LEU A 3 77.59 -54.43 -35.99
C LEU A 3 77.69 -55.76 -35.23
N SER A 4 76.65 -56.38 -34.69
CA SER A 4 75.22 -56.40 -35.01
C SER A 4 74.55 -57.30 -33.94
N ASP A 5 73.26 -57.14 -33.63
CA ASP A 5 72.22 -58.19 -33.78
C ASP A 5 71.27 -58.02 -32.58
N LEU A 6 69.96 -58.30 -32.57
CA LEU A 6 68.91 -58.51 -33.56
C LEU A 6 67.62 -58.58 -32.69
N PHE A 7 66.56 -57.90 -33.13
CA PHE A 7 65.12 -58.24 -32.96
C PHE A 7 64.63 -58.99 -31.70
N HIS A 8 63.65 -58.40 -31.00
CA HIS A 8 62.27 -58.88 -31.10
C HIS A 8 61.23 -57.86 -30.63
N THR A 9 60.20 -57.74 -31.45
CA THR A 9 58.98 -56.97 -31.33
C THR A 9 58.04 -57.53 -30.26
N HIS A 10 57.37 -56.67 -29.48
CA HIS A 10 55.90 -56.61 -29.49
C HIS A 10 55.36 -55.41 -28.71
N SER A 11 54.46 -54.68 -29.38
CA SER A 11 53.56 -53.69 -28.81
C SER A 11 52.66 -54.29 -27.73
N GLN A 12 52.42 -53.55 -26.63
CA GLN A 12 51.07 -53.39 -26.09
C GLN A 12 50.99 -52.33 -24.97
N THR A 13 50.20 -51.30 -25.26
CA THR A 13 49.15 -50.73 -24.40
C THR A 13 49.44 -50.30 -22.95
N LYS A 14 49.26 -48.99 -22.75
CA LYS A 14 48.29 -48.41 -21.80
C LYS A 14 48.62 -48.55 -20.30
N LEU A 15 49.41 -47.61 -19.79
CA LEU A 15 49.29 -47.17 -18.40
C LEU A 15 48.51 -45.86 -18.38
N ILE A 16 47.18 -46.01 -18.24
CA ILE A 16 46.29 -44.97 -17.73
C ILE A 16 46.76 -44.66 -16.31
N GLY A 17 47.41 -43.51 -16.14
CA GLY A 17 47.58 -42.90 -14.84
C GLY A 17 46.21 -42.66 -14.22
N HIS A 18 46.03 -43.23 -13.04
CA HIS A 18 44.85 -43.14 -12.19
C HIS A 18 44.49 -41.69 -11.88
N ASN A 19 43.60 -41.09 -12.66
CA ASN A 19 42.71 -40.07 -12.15
C ASN A 19 41.38 -40.75 -11.84
N ARG A 20 41.27 -41.20 -10.58
CA ARG A 20 39.98 -41.44 -9.92
C ARG A 20 39.28 -40.09 -9.84
N LEU A 21 38.67 -39.67 -10.94
CA LEU A 21 37.69 -38.59 -10.93
C LEU A 21 36.51 -39.13 -10.13
N MET A 22 36.32 -38.56 -8.93
CA MET A 22 35.04 -38.63 -8.24
C MET A 22 33.99 -38.24 -9.27
N ALA A 23 33.10 -39.18 -9.62
CA ALA A 23 31.96 -38.89 -10.46
C ALA A 23 31.05 -37.96 -9.66
N SER A 24 31.30 -36.66 -9.75
CA SER A 24 30.37 -35.62 -9.33
C SER A 24 29.15 -35.78 -10.24
N GLN A 25 28.10 -36.43 -9.74
CA GLN A 25 26.86 -36.58 -10.49
C GLN A 25 26.29 -35.18 -10.73
N THR A 26 26.50 -34.65 -11.94
CA THR A 26 25.95 -33.37 -12.36
C THR A 26 24.44 -33.50 -12.46
N MET A 27 23.72 -32.65 -11.75
CA MET A 27 22.26 -32.70 -11.69
C MET A 27 21.67 -31.68 -12.67
N THR A 28 20.85 -32.14 -13.60
CA THR A 28 20.16 -31.26 -14.57
C THR A 28 18.72 -31.03 -14.11
N MET A 29 18.30 -29.78 -14.00
CA MET A 29 16.95 -29.42 -13.56
C MET A 29 16.31 -28.35 -14.44
N ARG A 30 14.98 -28.31 -14.41
CA ARG A 30 14.18 -27.24 -15.01
C ARG A 30 13.74 -26.29 -13.90
N VAL A 31 14.05 -25.01 -14.04
CA VAL A 31 13.70 -23.97 -13.07
C VAL A 31 12.68 -23.02 -13.69
N ILE A 32 11.57 -22.79 -12.98
CA ILE A 32 10.49 -21.88 -13.37
C ILE A 32 10.59 -20.65 -12.47
N LEU A 33 10.97 -19.50 -13.02
CA LEU A 33 10.99 -18.23 -12.29
C LEU A 33 9.61 -17.57 -12.31
N CYS A 34 8.95 -17.60 -13.48
CA CYS A 34 7.58 -17.17 -13.69
C CYS A 34 6.99 -17.91 -14.90
N ASP A 35 5.69 -17.73 -15.17
CA ASP A 35 5.01 -18.45 -16.27
C ASP A 35 5.61 -18.15 -17.66
N GLY A 36 6.35 -17.05 -17.79
CA GLY A 36 7.06 -16.66 -19.02
C GLY A 36 8.58 -16.90 -19.02
N ASP A 37 9.20 -17.28 -17.90
CA ASP A 37 10.66 -17.48 -17.78
C ASP A 37 10.97 -18.83 -17.14
N ILE A 38 11.35 -19.78 -18.00
CA ILE A 38 11.64 -21.16 -17.66
C ILE A 38 13.01 -21.51 -18.21
N ARG A 39 13.93 -21.94 -17.34
CA ARG A 39 15.32 -22.18 -17.68
C ARG A 39 15.74 -23.60 -17.35
N LYS A 40 16.70 -24.12 -18.12
CA LYS A 40 17.38 -25.38 -17.83
C LYS A 40 18.70 -25.06 -17.13
N LEU A 41 18.96 -25.71 -16.01
CA LEU A 41 20.13 -25.47 -15.16
C LEU A 41 20.88 -26.79 -14.92
N MET A 42 22.21 -26.71 -14.91
CA MET A 42 23.08 -27.83 -14.60
C MET A 42 23.89 -27.51 -13.35
N LEU A 43 23.67 -28.27 -12.28
CA LEU A 43 24.45 -28.21 -11.05
C LEU A 43 25.63 -29.17 -11.16
N ALA A 44 26.79 -28.76 -10.64
CA ALA A 44 27.99 -29.58 -10.62
C ALA A 44 27.85 -30.85 -9.75
N SER A 45 27.01 -30.79 -8.73
CA SER A 45 26.68 -31.90 -7.84
C SER A 45 25.22 -31.80 -7.37
N ARG A 46 24.65 -32.92 -6.91
CA ARG A 46 23.38 -32.91 -6.20
C ARG A 46 23.55 -32.12 -4.87
N PRO A 47 22.66 -31.17 -4.56
CA PRO A 47 22.74 -30.44 -3.30
C PRO A 47 22.51 -31.37 -2.11
N SER A 48 23.21 -31.13 -1.00
CA SER A 48 23.06 -31.88 0.26
C SER A 48 21.87 -31.44 1.09
N SER A 49 21.40 -30.20 0.91
CA SER A 49 20.28 -29.62 1.64
C SER A 49 19.48 -28.66 0.76
N VAL A 50 18.24 -28.35 1.17
CA VAL A 50 17.38 -27.39 0.45
C VAL A 50 18.02 -26.00 0.45
N ASP A 51 18.69 -25.62 1.53
CA ASP A 51 19.41 -24.35 1.64
C ASP A 51 20.62 -24.28 0.69
N ASP A 52 21.35 -25.39 0.51
CA ASP A 52 22.43 -25.48 -0.49
C ASP A 52 21.86 -25.29 -1.90
N LEU A 53 20.71 -25.91 -2.20
CA LEU A 53 20.03 -25.75 -3.49
C LEU A 53 19.58 -24.30 -3.71
N ILE A 54 18.99 -23.66 -2.71
CA ILE A 54 18.60 -22.24 -2.75
C ILE A 54 19.82 -21.37 -3.00
N THR A 55 20.94 -21.62 -2.32
CA THR A 55 22.19 -20.87 -2.48
C THR A 55 22.76 -21.03 -3.88
N CYS A 56 22.82 -22.25 -4.40
CA CYS A 56 23.24 -22.52 -5.77
C CYS A 56 22.37 -21.80 -6.80
N LEU A 57 21.05 -21.80 -6.62
CA LEU A 57 20.11 -21.12 -7.50
C LEU A 57 20.26 -19.59 -7.42
N LYS A 58 20.45 -19.02 -6.23
CA LYS A 58 20.74 -17.59 -6.03
C LYS A 58 21.97 -17.15 -6.82
N ILE A 59 23.07 -17.89 -6.69
CA ILE A 59 24.34 -17.58 -7.39
C ILE A 59 24.18 -17.76 -8.90
N THR A 60 23.65 -18.91 -9.34
CA THR A 60 23.60 -19.26 -10.78
C THR A 60 22.63 -18.38 -11.55
N LEU A 61 21.51 -18.00 -10.94
CA LEU A 61 20.48 -17.15 -11.57
C LEU A 61 20.62 -15.67 -11.19
N SER A 62 21.63 -15.31 -10.39
CA SER A 62 21.86 -13.94 -9.89
C SER A 62 20.63 -13.33 -9.20
N LEU A 63 19.95 -14.12 -8.37
CA LEU A 63 18.75 -13.70 -7.64
C LEU A 63 19.13 -12.98 -6.34
N GLN A 64 18.64 -11.76 -6.16
CA GLN A 64 18.92 -10.91 -5.00
C GLN A 64 17.85 -10.99 -3.90
N TYR A 65 16.93 -11.96 -3.98
CA TYR A 65 15.78 -12.07 -3.07
C TYR A 65 15.68 -13.46 -2.43
N ASN A 66 15.01 -13.52 -1.27
CA ASN A 66 14.67 -14.77 -0.61
C ASN A 66 13.50 -15.44 -1.32
N PHE A 67 13.55 -16.76 -1.46
CA PHE A 67 12.50 -17.53 -2.12
C PHE A 67 12.39 -18.92 -1.51
N THR A 68 11.19 -19.48 -1.59
CA THR A 68 10.92 -20.89 -1.35
C THR A 68 10.87 -21.63 -2.68
N LEU A 69 11.04 -22.95 -2.61
CA LEU A 69 11.04 -23.83 -3.76
C LEU A 69 9.82 -24.75 -3.72
N GLN A 70 9.16 -24.87 -4.85
CA GLN A 70 8.21 -25.95 -5.10
C GLN A 70 8.77 -26.87 -6.17
N PHE A 71 8.49 -28.16 -6.11
CA PHE A 71 8.85 -29.11 -7.16
C PHE A 71 7.61 -29.81 -7.70
N ARG A 72 7.70 -30.31 -8.92
CA ARG A 72 6.66 -31.20 -9.46
C ARG A 72 6.85 -32.59 -8.91
N ASP A 73 5.88 -33.06 -8.16
CA ASP A 73 5.91 -34.38 -7.54
C ASP A 73 5.29 -35.44 -8.48
N PRO A 74 6.05 -36.44 -8.94
CA PRO A 74 5.52 -37.52 -9.76
C PRO A 74 4.43 -38.36 -9.07
N GLU A 75 4.38 -38.37 -7.73
CA GLU A 75 3.40 -39.14 -6.96
C GLU A 75 2.03 -38.45 -6.86
N PHE A 76 1.97 -37.14 -7.15
CA PHE A 76 0.76 -36.31 -7.13
C PHE A 76 0.44 -35.74 -8.51
N ASP A 77 0.44 -36.58 -9.56
CA ASP A 77 0.11 -36.18 -10.93
C ASP A 77 0.94 -35.01 -11.51
N ASN A 78 2.16 -34.80 -10.99
CA ASN A 78 3.04 -33.66 -11.30
C ASN A 78 2.53 -32.29 -10.82
N GLU A 79 1.67 -32.26 -9.80
CA GLU A 79 1.33 -31.04 -9.09
C GLU A 79 2.52 -30.45 -8.32
N LEU A 80 2.45 -29.15 -8.00
CA LEU A 80 3.53 -28.43 -7.34
C LEU A 80 3.42 -28.59 -5.81
N CYS A 81 4.42 -29.25 -5.23
CA CYS A 81 4.55 -29.45 -3.79
C CYS A 81 5.70 -28.61 -3.23
N ASN A 82 5.60 -28.18 -1.98
CA ASN A 82 6.70 -27.47 -1.31
C ASN A 82 7.87 -28.42 -1.12
N LEU A 83 9.07 -27.98 -1.48
CA LEU A 83 10.28 -28.79 -1.32
C LEU A 83 10.76 -28.70 0.13
N THR A 84 10.63 -29.79 0.88
CA THR A 84 11.12 -29.90 2.27
C THR A 84 12.44 -30.68 2.37
N ASP A 85 12.67 -31.65 1.48
CA ASP A 85 13.92 -32.40 1.42
C ASP A 85 14.39 -32.56 -0.04
N VAL A 86 15.70 -32.43 -0.28
CA VAL A 86 16.32 -32.63 -1.59
C VAL A 86 16.29 -34.10 -2.00
N SER A 87 16.12 -35.03 -1.06
CA SER A 87 15.95 -36.45 -1.33
C SER A 87 14.69 -36.74 -2.18
N GLU A 88 13.65 -35.93 -2.04
CA GLU A 88 12.37 -36.05 -2.76
C GLU A 88 12.49 -35.66 -4.25
N LEU A 89 13.59 -35.01 -4.63
CA LEU A 89 13.77 -34.58 -6.03
C LEU A 89 14.09 -35.78 -6.95
N PRO A 90 13.33 -35.97 -8.05
CA PRO A 90 13.67 -36.95 -9.06
C PRO A 90 14.96 -36.58 -9.81
N ASP A 91 15.50 -37.49 -10.62
CA ASP A 91 16.76 -37.29 -11.38
C ASP A 91 16.77 -36.05 -12.28
N LYS A 92 15.59 -35.64 -12.77
CA LYS A 92 15.37 -34.45 -13.60
C LYS A 92 14.22 -33.61 -13.05
N PRO A 93 14.42 -32.89 -11.93
CA PRO A 93 13.33 -32.21 -11.28
C PRO A 93 12.91 -30.95 -12.02
N THR A 94 11.64 -30.61 -11.89
CA THR A 94 11.11 -29.30 -12.26
C THR A 94 10.81 -28.54 -10.99
N VAL A 95 11.52 -27.45 -10.76
CA VAL A 95 11.43 -26.61 -9.56
C VAL A 95 10.87 -25.25 -9.94
N LYS A 96 9.93 -24.72 -9.15
CA LYS A 96 9.37 -23.38 -9.25
C LYS A 96 9.86 -22.53 -8.09
N ILE A 97 10.34 -21.34 -8.41
CA ILE A 97 10.78 -20.35 -7.44
C ILE A 97 9.58 -19.51 -7.02
N ILE A 98 9.32 -19.43 -5.72
CA ILE A 98 8.30 -18.56 -5.13
C ILE A 98 9.01 -17.48 -4.31
N PRO A 99 9.01 -16.22 -4.76
CA PRO A 99 9.59 -15.14 -3.99
C PRO A 99 8.93 -15.05 -2.61
N VAL A 100 9.75 -15.11 -1.56
CA VAL A 100 9.32 -14.79 -0.21
C VAL A 100 9.41 -13.28 -0.09
N LEU A 101 8.25 -12.63 -0.14
CA LEU A 101 8.14 -11.21 0.15
C LEU A 101 8.31 -11.01 1.65
N GLU A 102 9.56 -10.95 2.09
CA GLU A 102 9.91 -10.48 3.41
C GLU A 102 9.68 -8.97 3.42
N LEU A 103 8.59 -8.54 4.06
CA LEU A 103 8.31 -7.14 4.30
C LEU A 103 9.39 -6.64 5.28
N VAL A 104 10.52 -6.19 4.74
CA VAL A 104 11.55 -5.51 5.52
C VAL A 104 10.92 -4.25 6.09
N GLU A 105 10.63 -4.26 7.39
CA GLU A 105 10.57 -3.03 8.15
C GLU A 105 11.92 -2.36 7.96
N ILE A 106 11.92 -1.18 7.36
CA ILE A 106 13.11 -0.34 7.26
C ILE A 106 13.43 0.04 8.70
N ALA A 107 14.24 -0.78 9.36
CA ALA A 107 14.98 -0.39 10.54
C ALA A 107 15.93 0.70 10.07
N SER A 108 15.51 1.95 10.27
CA SER A 108 16.41 3.08 10.21
C SER A 108 17.53 2.79 11.20
N GLU A 109 18.73 2.62 10.65
CA GLU A 109 19.98 2.65 11.38
C GLU A 109 19.96 3.83 12.34
N ASN A 110 19.94 3.53 13.65
CA ASN A 110 20.55 4.39 14.65
C ASN A 110 21.02 3.48 15.79
N LEU A 111 22.34 3.34 15.82
CA LEU A 111 23.11 2.95 16.99
C LEU A 111 22.96 4.06 18.04
N ASP A 112 22.20 3.83 19.10
CA ASP A 112 22.56 4.32 20.43
C ASP A 112 22.10 3.34 21.52
N ASP A 113 23.11 2.63 22.01
CA ASP A 113 23.09 1.86 23.23
C ASP A 113 22.90 2.82 24.42
N SER A 114 21.78 2.69 25.14
CA SER A 114 21.66 3.21 26.50
C SER A 114 20.65 2.40 27.30
N VAL A 115 21.24 1.55 28.16
CA VAL A 115 20.62 0.82 29.26
C VAL A 115 19.73 1.71 30.13
N SER A 116 18.47 1.33 30.33
CA SER A 116 17.82 1.54 31.63
C SER A 116 16.65 0.59 31.88
N THR A 117 16.56 0.20 33.14
CA THR A 117 15.98 -1.01 33.72
C THR A 117 14.48 -0.88 34.05
N ALA A 118 13.75 -2.00 33.90
CA ALA A 118 12.49 -2.41 34.56
C ALA A 118 11.33 -1.39 34.68
N ASP A 119 10.16 -1.67 34.09
CA ASP A 119 9.12 -2.50 34.72
C ASP A 119 7.76 -2.46 33.97
N THR A 120 7.02 -3.56 34.13
CA THR A 120 5.61 -3.83 33.79
C THR A 120 5.20 -3.98 32.31
N VAL A 121 4.94 -5.24 31.99
CA VAL A 121 4.24 -5.74 30.80
C VAL A 121 2.80 -5.19 30.76
N LEU A 122 2.54 -4.22 29.89
CA LEU A 122 1.21 -3.92 29.36
C LEU A 122 1.13 -4.41 27.92
N LEU A 123 1.04 -5.73 27.74
CA LEU A 123 0.71 -6.30 26.45
C LEU A 123 -0.80 -6.19 26.23
N SER A 124 -1.24 -5.21 25.44
CA SER A 124 -2.33 -5.32 24.45
C SER A 124 -2.83 -3.95 23.98
N THR A 125 -2.01 -3.20 23.26
CA THR A 125 -2.52 -2.37 22.17
C THR A 125 -2.14 -3.04 20.87
N SER A 126 -3.01 -3.96 20.46
CA SER A 126 -3.08 -4.56 19.13
C SER A 126 -2.65 -3.54 18.06
N SER A 127 -1.51 -3.79 17.43
CA SER A 127 -1.14 -3.39 16.05
C SER A 127 -1.98 -2.25 15.46
N GLN A 128 -1.93 -1.06 16.07
CA GLN A 128 -2.18 0.15 15.33
C GLN A 128 -0.95 0.30 14.46
N GLN A 129 -0.99 -0.27 13.25
CA GLN A 129 0.01 -0.11 12.19
C GLN A 129 0.77 1.18 12.44
N MET A 130 2.05 1.07 12.84
CA MET A 130 2.89 2.20 13.19
C MET A 130 2.71 3.27 12.12
N ARG A 131 1.94 4.31 12.44
CA ARG A 131 1.59 5.37 11.49
C ARG A 131 2.90 5.96 11.04
N LYS A 132 3.16 5.88 9.74
CA LYS A 132 4.43 6.37 9.22
C LYS A 132 4.54 7.86 9.53
N PRO A 133 5.74 8.36 9.88
CA PRO A 133 5.96 9.78 9.95
C PRO A 133 5.54 10.42 8.63
N TRP A 134 5.07 11.66 8.69
CA TRP A 134 4.66 12.37 7.49
C TRP A 134 5.87 12.51 6.56
N PRO A 135 5.79 12.07 5.30
CA PRO A 135 6.95 12.05 4.41
C PRO A 135 7.23 13.47 3.90
N ASP A 136 8.51 13.79 3.70
CA ASP A 136 8.92 15.05 3.10
C ASP A 136 8.43 15.15 1.64
N GLU A 137 8.39 14.02 0.93
CA GLU A 137 7.81 13.89 -0.40
C GLU A 137 6.69 12.85 -0.42
N PHE A 138 5.48 13.31 -0.77
CA PHE A 138 4.30 12.44 -0.78
C PHE A 138 4.23 11.61 -2.05
N SER A 139 4.34 10.28 -1.93
CA SER A 139 4.05 9.36 -3.03
C SER A 139 2.54 9.16 -3.19
N LEU A 140 2.03 9.43 -4.40
CA LEU A 140 0.62 9.24 -4.70
C LEU A 140 0.25 7.75 -4.66
N PRO A 141 -0.94 7.40 -4.14
CA PRO A 141 -1.45 6.04 -4.25
C PRO A 141 -1.75 5.69 -5.70
N LYS A 142 -1.67 4.40 -6.03
CA LYS A 142 -2.23 3.88 -7.28
C LYS A 142 -3.74 4.05 -7.27
N PHE A 143 -4.28 4.55 -8.38
CA PHE A 143 -5.71 4.74 -8.54
C PHE A 143 -6.33 3.51 -9.21
N SER A 144 -7.66 3.50 -9.38
CA SER A 144 -8.29 2.46 -10.19
C SER A 144 -7.82 2.56 -11.64
N VAL A 145 -7.89 1.44 -12.37
CA VAL A 145 -7.48 1.36 -13.78
C VAL A 145 -8.11 2.47 -14.62
N ASP A 146 -9.41 2.72 -14.42
CA ASP A 146 -10.14 3.75 -15.16
C ASP A 146 -9.65 5.17 -14.84
N VAL A 147 -9.35 5.46 -13.56
CA VAL A 147 -8.84 6.76 -13.14
C VAL A 147 -7.43 6.98 -13.69
N GLU A 148 -6.54 5.98 -13.59
CA GLU A 148 -5.19 6.07 -14.14
C GLU A 148 -5.21 6.25 -15.66
N PHE A 149 -6.09 5.52 -16.36
CA PHE A 149 -6.27 5.66 -17.80
C PHE A 149 -6.70 7.08 -18.19
N ARG A 150 -7.72 7.63 -17.52
CA ARG A 150 -8.20 9.00 -17.76
C ARG A 150 -7.13 10.05 -17.46
N LEU A 151 -6.39 9.89 -16.36
CA LEU A 151 -5.28 10.77 -15.99
C LEU A 151 -4.15 10.72 -17.02
N ARG A 152 -3.83 9.53 -17.55
CA ARG A 152 -2.83 9.36 -18.60
C ARG A 152 -3.25 10.03 -19.90
N GLN A 153 -4.50 9.86 -20.32
CA GLN A 153 -5.05 10.54 -21.51
C GLN A 153 -5.05 12.07 -21.34
N GLY A 154 -5.44 12.55 -20.16
CA GLY A 154 -5.38 13.98 -19.83
C GLY A 154 -3.96 14.53 -19.90
N ASN A 155 -2.99 13.84 -19.31
CA ASN A 155 -1.58 14.22 -19.35
C ASN A 155 -1.03 14.26 -20.79
N LEU A 156 -1.39 13.29 -21.64
CA LEU A 156 -1.00 13.30 -23.05
C LEU A 156 -1.57 14.51 -23.80
N SER A 157 -2.83 14.86 -23.53
CA SER A 157 -3.48 16.03 -24.15
C SER A 157 -2.85 17.34 -23.67
N TYR A 158 -2.47 17.41 -22.39
CA TYR A 158 -1.74 18.53 -21.82
C TYR A 158 -0.35 18.69 -22.46
N LEU A 159 0.40 17.60 -22.65
CA LEU A 159 1.72 17.65 -23.29
C LEU A 159 1.65 18.08 -24.76
N LYS A 160 0.57 17.71 -25.45
CA LYS A 160 0.40 18.01 -26.87
C LYS A 160 0.01 19.48 -27.11
N ASP A 161 -1.05 19.93 -26.46
CA ASP A 161 -1.72 21.20 -26.79
C ASP A 161 -1.90 22.11 -25.56
N GLY A 162 -1.31 21.77 -24.39
CA GLY A 162 -1.48 22.53 -23.14
C GLY A 162 -2.88 22.44 -22.54
N THR A 163 -3.70 21.49 -23.01
CA THR A 163 -5.11 21.39 -22.63
C THR A 163 -5.27 20.72 -21.27
N TYR A 164 -5.96 21.39 -20.35
CA TYR A 164 -6.29 20.84 -19.03
C TYR A 164 -7.47 19.87 -19.08
N LEU A 165 -7.41 18.83 -18.26
CA LEU A 165 -8.47 17.83 -18.17
C LEU A 165 -9.70 18.41 -17.47
N THR A 166 -10.87 18.33 -18.11
CA THR A 166 -12.15 18.62 -17.45
C THR A 166 -12.46 17.51 -16.45
N VAL A 167 -12.16 17.75 -15.18
CA VAL A 167 -12.35 16.74 -14.12
C VAL A 167 -13.84 16.55 -13.82
N SER A 168 -14.39 15.40 -14.19
CA SER A 168 -15.78 15.05 -13.84
C SER A 168 -15.97 14.92 -12.33
N LYS A 169 -17.19 15.12 -11.83
CA LYS A 169 -17.51 15.01 -10.39
C LYS A 169 -17.13 13.62 -9.82
N GLU A 170 -17.36 12.57 -10.61
CA GLU A 170 -17.01 11.19 -10.28
C GLU A 170 -15.49 10.99 -10.23
N LEU A 171 -14.76 11.38 -11.28
CA LEU A 171 -13.30 11.28 -11.32
C LEU A 171 -12.65 12.01 -10.13
N LYS A 172 -13.14 13.23 -9.84
CA LYS A 172 -12.70 14.00 -8.67
C LYS A 172 -12.99 13.25 -7.38
N HIS A 173 -14.18 12.65 -7.26
CA HIS A 173 -14.56 11.89 -6.07
C HIS A 173 -13.60 10.73 -5.80
N ASP A 174 -13.27 9.96 -6.83
CA ASP A 174 -12.45 8.74 -6.73
C ASP A 174 -11.01 9.05 -6.37
N ILE A 175 -10.41 10.05 -7.03
CA ILE A 175 -9.06 10.54 -6.70
C ILE A 175 -9.00 10.96 -5.23
N LEU A 176 -9.94 11.83 -4.80
CA LEU A 176 -9.99 12.29 -3.42
C LEU A 176 -10.27 11.15 -2.44
N HIS A 177 -11.10 10.17 -2.82
CA HIS A 177 -11.41 9.03 -1.96
C HIS A 177 -10.17 8.18 -1.71
N LYS A 178 -9.44 7.83 -2.76
CA LYS A 178 -8.23 7.00 -2.67
C LYS A 178 -7.13 7.69 -1.86
N ILE A 179 -6.96 9.00 -2.06
CA ILE A 179 -6.03 9.80 -1.28
C ILE A 179 -6.45 9.82 0.20
N ALA A 180 -7.72 10.10 0.50
CA ALA A 180 -8.19 10.15 1.88
C ALA A 180 -8.07 8.81 2.62
N GLU A 181 -8.37 7.71 1.93
CA GLU A 181 -8.16 6.34 2.43
C GLU A 181 -6.69 6.11 2.77
N THR A 182 -5.79 6.42 1.83
CA THR A 182 -4.35 6.23 2.01
C THR A 182 -3.80 7.10 3.13
N LEU A 183 -4.24 8.36 3.23
CA LEU A 183 -3.83 9.29 4.28
C LEU A 183 -4.24 8.80 5.66
N TYR A 184 -5.48 8.34 5.78
CA TYR A 184 -6.00 7.81 7.04
C TYR A 184 -5.29 6.51 7.45
N ALA A 185 -5.09 5.58 6.50
CA ALA A 185 -4.54 4.26 6.78
C ALA A 185 -3.03 4.28 7.05
N ARG A 186 -2.25 5.10 6.32
CA ARG A 186 -0.78 5.08 6.39
C ARG A 186 -0.18 6.16 7.28
N PHE A 187 -0.87 7.29 7.44
CA PHE A 187 -0.33 8.48 8.11
C PHE A 187 -1.22 8.89 9.26
N LYS A 188 -2.01 9.96 9.14
CA LYS A 188 -2.76 10.56 10.27
C LYS A 188 -4.25 10.64 9.94
N ALA A 189 -5.09 10.36 10.93
CA ALA A 189 -6.52 10.61 10.81
C ALA A 189 -6.85 12.11 10.66
N TYR A 190 -6.02 12.99 11.25
CA TYR A 190 -6.17 14.45 11.25
C TYR A 190 -4.95 15.14 10.60
N PRO A 191 -4.80 15.08 9.26
CA PRO A 191 -3.74 15.81 8.59
C PRO A 191 -3.97 17.32 8.69
N GLN A 192 -2.87 18.08 8.80
CA GLN A 192 -2.91 19.54 8.83
C GLN A 192 -3.06 20.12 7.42
N LYS A 193 -3.40 21.41 7.31
CA LYS A 193 -3.50 22.07 5.99
C LYS A 193 -2.16 22.05 5.23
N LYS A 194 -1.02 22.13 5.94
CA LYS A 194 0.33 22.05 5.36
C LYS A 194 0.58 20.68 4.71
N ASP A 195 0.21 19.62 5.43
CA ASP A 195 0.27 18.23 4.97
C ASP A 195 -0.55 18.04 3.68
N LEU A 196 -1.81 18.52 3.68
CA LEU A 196 -2.68 18.44 2.50
C LEU A 196 -2.19 19.28 1.32
N ARG A 197 -1.49 20.39 1.58
CA ARG A 197 -0.83 21.18 0.54
C ARG A 197 0.28 20.40 -0.14
N ALA A 198 1.10 19.66 0.62
CA ALA A 198 2.14 18.80 0.04
C ALA A 198 1.53 17.71 -0.86
N VAL A 199 0.43 17.08 -0.43
CA VAL A 199 -0.30 16.09 -1.23
C VAL A 199 -0.86 16.69 -2.52
N ALA A 200 -1.50 17.87 -2.45
CA ALA A 200 -2.04 18.54 -3.62
C ALA A 200 -0.93 18.94 -4.61
N LYS A 201 0.22 19.39 -4.10
CA LYS A 201 1.39 19.70 -4.93
C LYS A 201 1.92 18.44 -5.64
N ALA A 202 2.05 17.32 -4.92
CA ALA A 202 2.45 16.04 -5.50
C ALA A 202 1.45 15.55 -6.56
N LEU A 203 0.14 15.74 -6.33
CA LEU A 203 -0.91 15.39 -7.29
C LEU A 203 -0.74 16.11 -8.64
N ILE A 204 -0.49 17.42 -8.61
CA ILE A 204 -0.28 18.20 -9.83
C ILE A 204 1.07 17.88 -10.47
N ALA A 205 2.12 17.66 -9.67
CA ALA A 205 3.43 17.29 -10.20
C ALA A 205 3.36 15.98 -11.01
N ALA A 206 2.61 14.99 -10.54
CA ALA A 206 2.38 13.75 -11.27
C ALA A 206 1.38 13.90 -12.44
N HIS A 207 0.36 14.74 -12.26
CA HIS A 207 -0.70 14.95 -13.25
C HIS A 207 -0.91 16.45 -13.54
N PRO A 208 -0.05 17.06 -14.38
CA PRO A 208 -0.19 18.47 -14.75
C PRO A 208 -1.55 18.80 -15.40
N CYS A 209 -2.20 17.82 -16.03
CA CYS A 209 -3.52 18.00 -16.61
C CYS A 209 -4.62 18.35 -15.59
N LEU A 210 -4.40 18.11 -14.30
CA LEU A 210 -5.36 18.42 -13.22
C LEU A 210 -5.26 19.84 -12.68
N GLN A 211 -4.32 20.64 -13.18
CA GLN A 211 -4.08 21.99 -12.68
C GLN A 211 -5.26 22.92 -12.96
N GLU A 212 -5.69 23.65 -11.94
CA GLU A 212 -6.79 24.61 -12.03
C GLU A 212 -6.29 25.93 -12.60
N THR A 213 -6.79 26.34 -13.77
CA THR A 213 -6.41 27.59 -14.44
C THR A 213 -6.86 28.86 -13.71
N ALA A 214 -7.82 28.73 -12.80
CA ALA A 214 -8.39 29.85 -12.06
C ALA A 214 -7.62 30.21 -10.78
N SER A 215 -6.60 29.44 -10.39
CA SER A 215 -5.79 29.69 -9.19
C SER A 215 -4.36 30.08 -9.57
N PRO A 216 -3.76 31.09 -8.90
CA PRO A 216 -2.36 31.45 -9.11
C PRO A 216 -1.36 30.34 -8.73
N THR A 217 -1.76 29.39 -7.88
CA THR A 217 -0.93 28.23 -7.52
C THR A 217 -1.26 26.97 -8.33
N GLY A 218 -2.47 26.91 -8.90
CA GLY A 218 -2.97 25.77 -9.67
C GLY A 218 -3.50 24.58 -8.85
N TYR A 219 -3.22 24.51 -7.54
CA TYR A 219 -3.65 23.40 -6.65
C TYR A 219 -4.54 23.82 -5.47
N ASP A 220 -4.88 25.10 -5.30
CA ASP A 220 -5.63 25.54 -4.11
C ASP A 220 -7.02 24.87 -3.99
N GLY A 221 -7.74 24.68 -5.09
CA GLY A 221 -9.03 23.98 -5.07
C GLY A 221 -8.91 22.50 -4.71
N TRP A 222 -7.79 21.85 -5.06
CA TRP A 222 -7.47 20.50 -4.61
C TRP A 222 -7.21 20.44 -3.10
N ILE A 223 -6.51 21.44 -2.53
CA ILE A 223 -6.33 21.52 -1.07
C ILE A 223 -7.68 21.61 -0.37
N GLN A 224 -8.56 22.51 -0.80
CA GLN A 224 -9.88 22.67 -0.17
C GLN A 224 -10.71 21.38 -0.30
N SER A 225 -10.69 20.76 -1.48
CA SER A 225 -11.38 19.51 -1.73
C SER A 225 -10.86 18.36 -0.84
N LEU A 226 -9.54 18.32 -0.58
CA LEU A 226 -8.93 17.35 0.33
C LEU A 226 -9.30 17.61 1.79
N VAL A 227 -9.34 18.87 2.22
CA VAL A 227 -9.79 19.25 3.58
C VAL A 227 -11.20 18.73 3.82
N ASP A 228 -12.11 18.99 2.88
CA ASP A 228 -13.52 18.58 2.96
C ASP A 228 -13.65 17.05 2.89
N LYS A 229 -12.93 16.40 1.96
CA LYS A 229 -12.93 14.94 1.82
C LYS A 229 -12.40 14.25 3.07
N MET A 230 -11.32 14.75 3.68
CA MET A 230 -10.80 14.19 4.94
C MET A 230 -11.79 14.35 6.09
N GLY A 231 -12.53 15.47 6.16
CA GLY A 231 -13.61 15.65 7.13
C GLY A 231 -14.75 14.63 6.97
N ASN A 232 -15.16 14.40 5.73
CA ASN A 232 -16.18 13.40 5.38
C ASN A 232 -15.70 11.97 5.65
N TYR A 233 -14.46 11.66 5.26
CA TYR A 233 -13.85 10.35 5.47
C TYR A 233 -13.75 10.02 6.96
N ARG A 234 -13.25 10.94 7.80
CA ARG A 234 -13.27 10.76 9.26
C ARG A 234 -14.67 10.53 9.81
N SER A 235 -15.68 11.23 9.30
CA SER A 235 -17.07 11.03 9.72
C SER A 235 -17.57 9.63 9.38
N LYS A 236 -17.21 9.09 8.20
CA LYS A 236 -17.48 7.71 7.81
C LYS A 236 -16.74 6.70 8.72
N MET A 237 -15.44 6.90 8.97
CA MET A 237 -14.66 6.02 9.86
C MET A 237 -15.18 6.00 11.29
N ARG A 238 -15.67 7.15 11.79
CA ARG A 238 -16.33 7.23 13.10
C ARG A 238 -17.63 6.43 13.14
N ALA A 239 -18.43 6.49 12.08
CA ALA A 239 -19.69 5.74 12.00
C ALA A 239 -19.46 4.21 12.00
N LEU A 240 -18.32 3.77 11.45
CA LEU A 240 -17.86 2.38 11.47
C LEU A 240 -17.20 1.95 12.78
N GLY A 241 -17.03 2.86 13.75
CA GLY A 241 -16.52 2.53 15.09
C GLY A 241 -14.99 2.54 15.25
N HIS A 242 -14.23 3.06 14.28
CA HIS A 242 -12.76 3.12 14.39
C HIS A 242 -12.30 3.97 15.58
N GLU A 243 -11.45 3.39 16.42
CA GLU A 243 -10.99 3.99 17.70
C GLU A 243 -10.27 5.33 17.51
N ASP A 244 -9.48 5.44 16.44
CA ASP A 244 -8.75 6.64 16.01
C ASP A 244 -9.60 7.91 15.90
N VAL A 245 -10.91 7.76 15.71
CA VAL A 245 -11.86 8.86 15.52
C VAL A 245 -12.95 8.87 16.62
N LYS A 246 -12.92 7.88 17.51
CA LYS A 246 -13.91 7.63 18.59
C LYS A 246 -13.73 8.57 19.77
N VAL A 247 -12.50 9.01 20.07
CA VAL A 247 -12.18 9.85 21.25
C VAL A 247 -12.96 11.16 21.29
N ASN A 248 -13.38 11.69 20.12
CA ASN A 248 -14.13 12.94 20.00
C ASN A 248 -15.65 12.74 19.76
N SER A 249 -16.15 11.51 19.93
CA SER A 249 -17.56 11.17 19.72
C SER A 249 -18.49 11.68 20.85
N GLY A 250 -17.92 11.97 22.03
CA GLY A 250 -18.64 12.43 23.23
C GLY A 250 -19.46 13.71 23.05
N LYS A 251 -19.17 14.53 22.03
CA LYS A 251 -19.92 15.77 21.78
C LYS A 251 -21.24 15.59 21.02
N ARG A 252 -21.47 14.44 20.37
CA ARG A 252 -22.67 14.20 19.54
C ARG A 252 -23.40 12.89 19.83
N GLY A 253 -22.97 12.12 20.84
CA GLY A 253 -23.75 11.06 21.48
C GLY A 253 -24.23 9.89 20.62
N ARG A 254 -24.02 9.89 19.30
CA ARG A 254 -24.52 8.85 18.38
C ARG A 254 -23.73 7.55 18.41
N HIS A 255 -22.55 7.54 19.04
CA HIS A 255 -21.63 6.38 19.10
C HIS A 255 -21.17 6.04 20.52
N SER A 256 -21.94 6.45 21.55
CA SER A 256 -21.70 5.98 22.91
C SER A 256 -22.09 4.51 22.98
N VAL A 257 -21.12 3.62 23.20
CA VAL A 257 -21.40 2.20 23.43
C VAL A 257 -21.80 2.09 24.89
N GLY A 258 -23.08 1.79 25.16
CA GLY A 258 -23.57 1.45 26.51
C GLY A 258 -24.08 2.60 27.38
N GLY A 259 -24.31 3.81 26.86
CA GLY A 259 -24.89 4.90 27.66
C GLY A 259 -25.75 5.86 26.82
N GLU A 260 -26.73 6.51 27.46
CA GLU A 260 -27.53 7.54 26.82
C GLU A 260 -26.62 8.65 26.23
N PRO A 261 -26.89 9.13 25.01
CA PRO A 261 -26.24 10.31 24.45
C PRO A 261 -26.28 11.47 25.45
N PRO A 262 -25.15 12.14 25.77
CA PRO A 262 -25.13 13.26 26.73
C PRO A 262 -25.98 14.46 26.30
N ASN A 263 -26.54 14.44 25.08
CA ASN A 263 -27.38 15.47 24.49
C ASN A 263 -28.82 14.99 24.20
N LYS A 264 -29.27 13.83 24.72
CA LYS A 264 -30.66 13.36 24.54
C LYS A 264 -31.69 14.36 25.07
N SER A 265 -31.35 15.13 26.11
CA SER A 265 -32.21 16.15 26.72
C SER A 265 -32.03 17.56 26.13
N ILE A 266 -31.06 17.76 25.23
CA ILE A 266 -30.79 19.08 24.64
C ILE A 266 -31.58 19.21 23.34
N LYS A 267 -32.77 19.82 23.43
CA LYS A 267 -33.55 20.23 22.24
C LYS A 267 -32.70 21.18 21.40
N LYS A 268 -32.43 20.81 20.15
CA LYS A 268 -31.82 21.72 19.18
C LYS A 268 -32.85 22.78 18.77
N PRO A 269 -32.47 24.05 18.63
CA PRO A 269 -33.34 25.02 17.97
C PRO A 269 -33.59 24.52 16.53
N LYS A 270 -34.87 24.37 16.15
CA LYS A 270 -35.25 24.06 14.76
C LYS A 270 -34.81 25.25 13.91
N LYS A 271 -33.96 24.98 12.92
CA LYS A 271 -33.54 25.98 11.93
C LYS A 271 -34.76 26.27 11.03
N GLY A 272 -35.62 27.19 11.45
CA GLY A 272 -36.87 27.52 10.78
C GLY A 272 -37.78 28.52 11.50
N GLU A 273 -37.56 28.82 12.79
CA GLU A 273 -38.35 29.84 13.49
C GLU A 273 -37.61 31.19 13.48
N VAL A 274 -37.67 31.91 12.36
CA VAL A 274 -37.26 33.33 12.29
C VAL A 274 -38.46 34.24 11.98
N ASN A 275 -39.69 33.73 12.06
CA ASN A 275 -40.91 34.51 11.82
C ASN A 275 -41.91 34.35 12.97
N PHE A 276 -41.47 34.51 14.23
CA PHE A 276 -42.44 34.68 15.31
C PHE A 276 -42.76 36.18 15.45
N LEU A 277 -43.68 36.65 14.61
CA LEU A 277 -44.43 37.87 14.92
C LEU A 277 -45.53 37.45 15.90
N PRO A 278 -45.66 38.08 17.09
CA PRO A 278 -46.80 37.85 17.95
C PRO A 278 -48.10 38.08 17.16
N ASN A 279 -49.05 37.15 17.23
CA ASN A 279 -50.36 37.37 16.64
C ASN A 279 -50.98 38.61 17.28
N PHE A 280 -51.49 39.53 16.45
CA PHE A 280 -52.20 40.71 16.94
C PHE A 280 -53.38 40.27 17.81
N PRO A 281 -53.59 40.87 18.98
CA PRO A 281 -54.78 40.59 19.79
C PRO A 281 -56.04 40.90 18.97
N GLY A 282 -57.08 40.09 19.15
CA GLY A 282 -58.28 40.11 18.30
C GLY A 282 -58.90 41.50 18.22
N GLY A 283 -59.03 42.00 16.99
CA GLY A 283 -59.64 43.30 16.67
C GLY A 283 -58.69 44.37 16.10
N HIS A 284 -57.42 44.06 15.83
CA HIS A 284 -56.48 44.99 15.18
C HIS A 284 -55.94 44.44 13.87
N ASP A 285 -56.19 45.17 12.78
CA ASP A 285 -55.73 44.83 11.44
C ASP A 285 -54.36 45.46 11.16
N ALA A 286 -53.50 44.75 10.42
CA ALA A 286 -52.12 45.16 10.10
C ALA A 286 -52.00 46.56 9.46
N HIS A 287 -53.10 47.09 8.93
CA HIS A 287 -53.16 48.37 8.24
C HIS A 287 -53.34 49.58 9.18
N GLU A 288 -53.74 49.39 10.44
CA GLU A 288 -53.85 50.46 11.44
C GLU A 288 -52.53 50.70 12.21
N ALA A 289 -51.74 49.64 12.43
CA ALA A 289 -50.48 49.72 13.18
C ALA A 289 -49.40 50.60 12.50
N LEU A 290 -49.49 50.80 11.18
CA LEU A 290 -48.57 51.65 10.41
C LEU A 290 -48.93 53.15 10.42
N LYS A 291 -50.09 53.54 10.97
CA LYS A 291 -50.54 54.94 10.97
C LYS A 291 -50.24 55.71 12.26
N ARG A 292 -49.71 55.08 13.31
CA ARG A 292 -49.36 55.76 14.57
C ARG A 292 -48.05 55.22 15.14
N PRO A 293 -46.93 55.98 15.04
CA PRO A 293 -45.60 55.51 15.45
C PRO A 293 -45.43 55.21 16.95
N ASP A 294 -46.38 55.62 17.81
CA ASP A 294 -46.16 55.66 19.27
C ASP A 294 -46.83 54.51 20.05
N ASN A 295 -47.37 53.51 19.37
CA ASN A 295 -48.07 52.41 20.03
C ASN A 295 -47.15 51.18 20.21
N TYR A 296 -46.36 51.19 21.30
CA TYR A 296 -45.54 50.06 21.75
C TYR A 296 -46.39 49.05 22.54
N TRP A 297 -47.16 48.23 21.83
CA TRP A 297 -48.03 47.19 22.44
C TRP A 297 -47.27 46.04 23.14
N TRP A 298 -45.95 45.97 23.01
CA TRP A 298 -45.11 44.90 23.58
C TRP A 298 -44.42 45.29 24.90
N MET A 299 -44.72 46.46 25.46
CA MET A 299 -44.10 47.00 26.69
C MET A 299 -44.96 46.91 27.96
N ARG A 300 -45.93 45.98 28.02
CA ARG A 300 -46.64 45.64 29.27
C ARG A 300 -46.58 44.15 29.57
#